data_AF-A0A962QH62-F1
#
_entry.id   AF-A0A962QH62-F1
#
_cell.length_a   1.000
_cell.length_b   1.000
_cell.length_c   1.000
_cell.angle_alpha   90.00
_cell.angle_beta   90.00
_cell.angle_gamma   90.00
#
_symmetry.space_group_name_H-M   'P 1'
#
loop_
_entity.id
_entity.type
_entity.pdbx_description
1 polymer ?
#
loop_
_entity_poly.entity_id
_entity_poly.type
_entity_poly.pdbx_seq_one_letter_code
_entity_poly.pdbx_strand_id
1 'polypeptide(L)'
;MNSELRVHWRYWLGALVLIELLGGSAWAQGKGGGGMPVIAATVATRELVDQLKAIGTLEAEAAAEIRPEVVGIVREIDFKEGQRVEQGEVLAIIDDSVYQSELAKAKAEYELARVSSRRNEALRRTGVTSAQQIDE
;
A
#
# COMPACT_ATOMS: atom_id res chain seq x y z
N MET A 1 -32.36 -83.48 -56.31
CA MET A 1 -32.11 -84.89 -56.67
C MET A 1 -31.22 -85.47 -55.57
N ASN A 2 -31.83 -86.28 -54.69
CA ASN A 2 -31.27 -87.44 -53.96
C ASN A 2 -29.86 -87.86 -54.45
N SER A 3 -28.88 -88.34 -53.68
CA SER A 3 -28.80 -89.06 -52.39
C SER A 3 -27.39 -89.73 -52.46
N GLU A 4 -26.51 -89.81 -51.45
CA GLU A 4 -26.45 -90.86 -50.42
C GLU A 4 -25.00 -90.97 -49.86
N LEU A 5 -24.90 -91.19 -48.53
CA LEU A 5 -24.00 -92.11 -47.81
C LEU A 5 -22.45 -91.91 -47.90
N ARG A 6 -21.61 -92.14 -46.88
CA ARG A 6 -21.73 -92.87 -45.62
C ARG A 6 -20.56 -92.51 -44.66
N VAL A 7 -20.93 -92.01 -43.48
CA VAL A 7 -20.18 -91.80 -42.22
C VAL A 7 -19.33 -93.02 -41.85
N HIS A 8 -18.04 -92.91 -41.46
CA HIS A 8 -17.29 -93.73 -40.43
C HIS A 8 -15.84 -93.25 -40.18
N TRP A 9 -15.24 -92.35 -40.98
CA TRP A 9 -13.85 -91.85 -40.83
C TRP A 9 -13.61 -90.98 -39.58
N ARG A 10 -14.69 -90.53 -38.94
CA ARG A 10 -14.67 -89.46 -37.93
C ARG A 10 -14.23 -89.90 -36.52
N TYR A 11 -14.08 -91.19 -36.26
CA TYR A 11 -13.69 -91.71 -34.94
C TYR A 11 -12.19 -91.98 -34.78
N TRP A 12 -11.45 -92.17 -35.88
CA TRP A 12 -9.99 -92.33 -35.84
C TRP A 12 -9.23 -91.00 -35.70
N LEU A 13 -9.82 -89.89 -36.12
CA LEU A 13 -9.29 -88.54 -35.87
C LEU A 13 -9.45 -88.07 -34.41
N GLY A 14 -10.42 -88.63 -33.67
CA GLY A 14 -10.66 -88.27 -32.27
C GLY A 14 -9.63 -88.85 -31.29
N ALA A 15 -8.95 -89.95 -31.64
CA ALA A 15 -7.95 -90.58 -30.79
C ALA A 15 -6.58 -89.86 -30.80
N LEU A 16 -6.30 -89.04 -31.82
CA LEU A 16 -5.04 -88.30 -31.97
C LEU A 16 -5.06 -86.97 -31.20
N VAL A 17 -6.24 -86.36 -31.02
CA VAL A 17 -6.45 -85.12 -30.25
C VAL A 17 -6.39 -85.37 -28.74
N LEU A 18 -6.61 -86.61 -28.28
CA LEU A 18 -6.59 -86.95 -26.85
C LEU A 18 -5.17 -87.08 -26.26
N ILE A 19 -4.14 -87.21 -27.11
CA ILE A 19 -2.72 -87.29 -26.70
C ILE A 19 -2.09 -85.89 -26.59
N GLU A 20 -2.56 -84.90 -27.37
CA GLU A 20 -2.12 -83.50 -27.24
C GLU A 20 -2.71 -82.78 -26.03
N LEU A 21 -3.84 -83.24 -25.48
CA LEU A 21 -4.50 -82.57 -24.35
C LEU A 21 -4.02 -83.01 -22.95
N LEU A 22 -3.11 -83.99 -22.84
CA LEU A 22 -2.53 -84.50 -21.59
C LEU A 22 -1.00 -84.31 -21.47
N GLY A 23 -0.35 -83.73 -22.48
CA GLY A 23 1.06 -83.30 -22.45
C GLY A 23 1.24 -81.91 -21.85
N GLY A 24 0.75 -81.73 -20.63
CA GLY A 24 0.90 -80.48 -19.88
C GLY A 24 2.35 -80.15 -19.51
N SER A 25 2.58 -78.84 -19.36
CA SER A 25 3.40 -78.24 -18.29
C SER A 25 4.90 -78.59 -18.24
N ALA A 26 5.63 -78.17 -19.27
CA ALA A 26 7.03 -77.70 -19.20
C ALA A 26 7.18 -76.92 -20.51
N TRP A 27 7.26 -75.60 -20.59
CA TRP A 27 8.23 -74.69 -20.00
C TRP A 27 7.60 -73.29 -19.96
N ALA A 28 6.96 -72.94 -18.84
CA ALA A 28 6.58 -71.56 -18.54
C ALA A 28 7.36 -71.12 -17.30
N GLN A 29 8.66 -70.80 -17.46
CA GLN A 29 9.38 -70.06 -16.42
C GLN A 29 10.68 -69.42 -16.92
N GLY A 30 10.56 -68.30 -17.64
CA GLY A 30 11.62 -67.29 -17.62
C GLY A 30 11.58 -66.59 -16.27
N LYS A 31 12.55 -66.89 -15.39
CA LYS A 31 12.72 -66.25 -14.07
C LYS A 31 12.92 -64.74 -14.24
N GLY A 32 11.85 -63.96 -14.10
CA GLY A 32 11.93 -62.53 -13.78
C GLY A 32 12.42 -62.38 -12.35
N GLY A 33 13.60 -61.78 -12.17
CA GLY A 33 14.09 -61.38 -10.85
C GLY A 33 13.10 -60.39 -10.23
N GLY A 34 12.73 -60.61 -8.97
CA GLY A 34 11.80 -59.76 -8.23
C GLY A 34 12.34 -58.34 -8.13
N GLY A 35 11.87 -57.46 -9.02
CA GLY A 35 12.10 -56.03 -8.91
C GLY A 35 11.33 -55.51 -7.70
N MET A 36 12.01 -54.86 -6.77
CA MET A 36 11.36 -54.18 -5.67
C MET A 36 10.47 -53.08 -6.26
N PRO A 37 9.15 -53.08 -6.00
CA PRO A 37 8.27 -52.08 -6.59
C PRO A 37 8.65 -50.70 -6.04
N VAL A 38 8.90 -49.76 -6.94
CA VAL A 38 9.19 -48.35 -6.63
C VAL A 38 8.11 -47.47 -7.22
N ILE A 39 7.75 -46.43 -6.49
CA ILE A 39 6.81 -45.42 -6.98
C ILE A 39 7.63 -44.31 -7.64
N ALA A 40 7.41 -44.12 -8.94
CA ALA A 40 8.06 -43.07 -9.72
C ALA A 40 7.02 -42.03 -10.18
N ALA A 41 7.43 -40.76 -10.24
CA ALA A 41 6.65 -39.65 -10.78
C ALA A 41 7.44 -38.95 -11.89
N THR A 42 6.74 -38.45 -12.92
CA THR A 42 7.36 -37.71 -14.03
C THR A 42 7.63 -36.27 -13.60
N VAL A 43 8.84 -35.77 -13.81
CA VAL A 43 9.20 -34.38 -13.49
C VAL A 43 8.58 -33.44 -14.53
N ALA A 44 7.83 -32.45 -14.07
CA ALA A 44 7.28 -31.39 -14.90
C ALA A 44 7.74 -30.03 -14.36
N THR A 45 8.31 -29.20 -15.23
CA THR A 45 8.67 -27.82 -14.89
C THR A 45 7.39 -26.99 -14.86
N ARG A 46 7.13 -26.34 -13.73
CA ARG A 46 6.05 -25.37 -13.57
C ARG A 46 6.62 -24.07 -13.03
N GLU A 47 6.02 -22.96 -13.42
CA GLU A 47 6.35 -21.66 -12.86
C GLU A 47 5.90 -21.62 -11.40
N LEU A 48 6.84 -21.40 -10.47
CA LEU A 48 6.53 -21.12 -9.08
C LEU A 48 6.57 -19.61 -8.88
N VAL A 49 5.44 -19.05 -8.46
CA VAL A 49 5.38 -17.67 -7.98
C VAL A 49 5.63 -17.72 -6.48
N ASP A 50 6.79 -17.23 -6.04
CA ASP A 50 7.09 -17.07 -4.62
C ASP A 50 6.37 -15.83 -4.09
N GLN A 51 5.35 -16.04 -3.25
CA GLN A 51 4.51 -14.97 -2.72
C GLN A 51 4.90 -14.67 -1.28
N LEU A 52 5.49 -13.49 -1.06
CA LEU A 52 5.76 -12.97 0.27
C LEU A 52 4.53 -12.21 0.78
N LYS A 53 3.93 -12.69 1.86
CA LYS A 53 2.90 -11.94 2.60
C LYS A 53 3.56 -11.20 3.76
N ALA A 54 3.56 -9.88 3.69
CA ALA A 54 4.01 -9.01 4.77
C ALA A 54 2.80 -8.30 5.39
N ILE A 55 2.84 -8.14 6.71
CA ILE A 55 1.90 -7.30 7.45
C ILE A 55 2.59 -5.96 7.66
N GLY A 56 1.92 -4.87 7.30
CA GLY A 56 2.40 -3.50 7.51
C GLY A 56 1.32 -2.67 8.20
N THR A 57 1.76 -1.61 8.87
CA THR A 57 0.88 -0.59 9.45
C THR A 57 0.82 0.62 8.52
N LEU A 58 -0.33 1.29 8.49
CA LEU A 58 -0.47 2.56 7.80
C LEU A 58 -0.02 3.68 8.73
N GLU A 59 0.80 4.58 8.21
CA GLU A 59 1.17 5.82 8.89
C GLU A 59 0.66 7.01 8.08
N ALA A 60 0.34 8.11 8.77
CA ALA A 60 -0.05 9.33 8.10
C ALA A 60 1.15 9.89 7.33
N GLU A 61 0.95 10.26 6.06
CA GLU A 61 1.99 10.88 5.23
C GLU A 61 2.51 12.19 5.85
N ALA A 62 1.60 12.97 6.44
CA ALA A 62 1.93 14.17 7.19
C ALA A 62 0.99 14.29 8.40
N ALA A 63 1.57 14.61 9.55
CA ALA A 63 0.84 14.96 10.76
C ALA A 63 1.31 16.34 11.22
N ALA A 64 0.35 17.23 11.50
CA ALA A 64 0.63 18.57 11.99
C ALA A 64 0.00 18.72 13.37
N GLU A 65 0.81 19.15 14.35
CA GLU A 65 0.34 19.56 15.66
C GLU A 65 0.18 21.08 15.66
N ILE A 66 -1.06 21.55 15.78
CA ILE A 66 -1.36 22.98 15.75
C ILE A 66 -1.19 23.55 17.15
N ARG A 67 -0.33 24.57 17.26
CA ARG A 67 -0.10 25.31 18.50
C ARG A 67 -0.28 26.80 18.25
N PRO A 68 -0.88 27.54 19.21
CA PRO A 68 -0.98 28.99 19.09
C PRO A 68 0.41 29.61 19.17
N GLU A 69 0.66 30.62 18.34
CA GLU A 69 1.93 31.38 18.33
C GLU A 69 2.04 32.31 19.54
N VAL A 70 0.89 32.79 20.04
CA VAL A 70 0.79 33.71 21.16
C VAL A 70 -0.03 33.10 22.29
N VAL A 71 0.29 33.50 23.53
CA VAL A 71 -0.46 33.08 24.72
C VAL A 71 -1.69 33.97 24.85
N GLY A 72 -2.87 33.38 25.01
CA GLY A 72 -4.10 34.13 25.21
C GLY A 72 -5.29 33.23 25.54
N ILE A 73 -6.44 33.86 25.75
CA ILE A 73 -7.70 33.16 25.99
C ILE A 73 -8.31 32.78 24.64
N VAL A 74 -8.70 31.52 24.46
CA VAL A 74 -9.43 31.09 23.26
C VAL A 74 -10.84 31.70 23.32
N ARG A 75 -11.16 32.57 22.37
CA ARG A 75 -12.47 33.20 22.20
C ARG A 75 -13.44 32.26 21.50
N GLU A 76 -12.97 31.52 20.50
CA GLU A 76 -13.81 30.71 19.61
C GLU A 76 -13.06 29.50 19.07
N ILE A 77 -13.79 28.41 18.83
CA ILE A 77 -13.29 27.18 18.20
C ILE A 77 -14.23 26.88 17.02
N ASP A 78 -13.68 26.91 15.81
CA ASP A 78 -14.42 26.93 14.55
C ASP A 78 -14.40 25.58 13.81
N PHE A 79 -14.08 24.49 14.51
CA PHE A 79 -14.10 23.14 13.95
C PHE A 79 -14.78 22.13 14.88
N LYS A 80 -15.27 21.04 14.29
CA LYS A 80 -15.77 19.87 15.01
C LYS A 80 -14.76 18.74 15.00
N GLU A 81 -14.81 17.89 16.01
CA GLU A 81 -13.97 16.69 16.06
C GLU A 81 -14.20 15.79 14.83
N GLY A 82 -13.12 15.36 14.18
CA GLY A 82 -13.17 14.55 12.96
C GLY A 82 -13.54 15.32 11.69
N GLN A 83 -13.75 16.64 11.76
CA GLN A 83 -13.98 17.48 10.58
C GLN A 83 -12.74 17.52 9.69
N ARG A 84 -12.94 17.41 8.38
CA ARG A 84 -11.90 17.69 7.39
C ARG A 84 -11.78 19.21 7.24
N VAL A 85 -10.57 19.72 7.42
CA VAL A 85 -10.23 21.14 7.29
C VAL A 85 -9.21 21.33 6.18
N GLU A 86 -9.25 22.50 5.54
CA GLU A 86 -8.33 22.85 4.46
C GLU A 86 -7.22 23.80 4.93
N GLN A 87 -6.17 23.92 4.13
CA GLN A 87 -5.07 24.83 4.44
C GLN A 87 -5.57 26.29 4.46
N GLY A 88 -5.28 26.98 5.56
CA GLY A 88 -5.67 28.38 5.76
C GLY A 88 -7.05 28.57 6.37
N GLU A 89 -7.77 27.48 6.66
CA GLU A 89 -9.02 27.54 7.42
C GLU A 89 -8.74 27.94 8.88
N VAL A 90 -9.57 28.85 9.40
CA VAL A 90 -9.47 29.29 10.79
C VAL A 90 -10.02 28.18 11.68
N LEU A 91 -9.19 27.68 12.60
CA LEU A 91 -9.58 26.61 13.52
C LEU A 91 -9.98 27.15 14.90
N ALA A 92 -9.30 28.18 15.37
CA ALA A 92 -9.59 28.80 16.66
C ALA A 92 -9.17 30.26 16.63
N ILE A 93 -9.89 31.08 17.37
CA ILE A 93 -9.59 32.51 17.50
C ILE A 93 -9.23 32.81 18.95
N ILE A 94 -8.07 33.43 19.14
CA ILE A 94 -7.62 33.95 20.42
C ILE A 94 -8.17 35.36 20.61
N ASP A 95 -8.54 35.72 21.84
CA ASP A 95 -8.92 37.09 22.19
C ASP A 95 -7.74 38.05 21.93
N ASP A 96 -7.94 38.99 21.01
CA ASP A 96 -6.92 39.93 20.56
C ASP A 96 -7.06 41.34 21.15
N SER A 97 -7.95 41.55 22.13
CA SER A 97 -8.25 42.88 22.68
C SER A 97 -7.02 43.62 23.22
N VAL A 98 -6.12 42.91 23.90
CA VAL A 98 -4.85 43.45 24.40
C VAL A 98 -3.92 43.79 23.23
N TYR A 99 -3.78 42.88 22.27
CA TYR A 99 -2.93 43.09 21.09
C TYR A 99 -3.42 44.25 20.20
N GLN A 100 -4.73 44.42 20.05
CA GLN A 100 -5.33 45.55 19.35
C GLN A 100 -5.03 46.87 20.05
N SER A 101 -5.08 46.89 21.39
CA SER A 101 -4.77 48.07 22.18
C SER A 101 -3.29 48.45 22.08
N GLU A 102 -2.39 47.47 22.14
CA GLU A 102 -0.95 47.67 21.94
C GLU A 102 -0.63 48.16 20.53
N LEU A 103 -1.28 47.57 19.51
CA LEU A 103 -1.15 48.00 18.13
C LEU A 103 -1.63 49.45 17.94
N ALA A 104 -2.75 49.83 18.55
CA ALA A 104 -3.26 51.19 18.50
C ALA A 104 -2.29 52.19 19.13
N LYS A 105 -1.71 51.85 20.29
CA LYS A 105 -0.67 52.64 20.95
C LYS A 105 0.57 52.80 20.05
N ALA A 106 1.11 51.71 19.54
CA ALA A 106 2.29 51.73 18.67
C ALA A 106 2.06 52.54 17.39
N LYS A 107 0.86 52.45 16.79
CA LYS A 107 0.47 53.27 15.64
C LYS A 107 0.43 54.76 15.98
N ALA A 108 -0.09 55.14 17.15
CA ALA A 108 -0.12 56.54 17.58
C ALA A 108 1.30 57.10 17.80
N GLU A 109 2.18 56.33 18.42
CA GLU A 109 3.60 56.68 18.62
C GLU A 109 4.33 56.82 17.28
N TYR A 110 4.11 55.90 16.35
CA TYR A 110 4.65 55.97 14.99
C TYR A 110 4.18 57.24 14.26
N GLU A 111 2.89 57.57 14.33
CA GLU A 111 2.35 58.76 13.68
C GLU A 111 2.92 60.05 14.28
N LEU A 112 3.06 60.12 15.60
CA LEU A 112 3.69 61.25 16.27
C LEU A 112 5.14 61.44 15.81
N ALA A 113 5.93 60.35 15.79
CA ALA A 113 7.32 60.38 15.32
C ALA A 113 7.42 60.76 13.83
N ARG A 114 6.47 60.29 13.01
CA ARG A 114 6.40 60.64 11.58
C ARG A 114 6.09 62.12 11.38
N VAL A 115 5.19 62.69 12.20
CA VAL A 115 4.87 64.12 12.15
C VAL A 115 6.03 64.96 12.66
N SER A 116 6.70 64.57 13.75
CA SER A 116 7.87 65.30 14.26
C SER A 116 9.03 65.27 13.27
N SER A 117 9.33 64.13 12.66
CA SER A 117 10.35 64.00 11.62
C SER A 117 10.05 64.90 10.42
N ARG A 118 8.82 64.85 9.87
CA ARG A 118 8.41 65.75 8.78
C ARG A 118 8.51 67.22 9.15
N ARG A 119 8.15 67.58 10.39
CA ARG A 119 8.29 68.95 10.90
C ARG A 119 9.77 69.36 10.93
N ASN A 120 10.65 68.50 11.45
CA ASN A 120 12.08 68.77 11.53
C ASN A 120 12.68 68.94 10.13
N GLU A 121 12.30 68.10 9.17
CA GLU A 121 12.70 68.26 7.77
C GLU A 121 12.21 69.57 7.14
N ALA A 122 10.97 69.97 7.41
CA ALA A 122 10.43 71.24 6.92
C ALA A 122 11.19 72.44 7.49
N LEU A 123 11.47 72.44 8.80
CA LEU A 123 12.25 73.49 9.48
C LEU A 123 13.67 73.61 8.94
N ARG A 124 14.32 72.48 8.61
CA ARG A 124 15.63 72.45 7.94
C ARG A 124 15.59 73.17 6.59
N ARG A 125 14.54 72.94 5.79
CA ARG A 125 14.41 73.56 4.46
C ARG A 125 14.19 75.07 4.54
N THR A 126 13.49 75.54 5.57
CA THR A 126 13.21 76.98 5.74
C THR A 126 14.35 77.77 6.40
N GLY A 127 15.42 77.12 6.86
CA GLY A 127 16.60 77.78 7.43
C GLY A 127 16.38 78.42 8.82
N VAL A 128 15.32 78.03 9.54
CA VAL A 128 14.90 78.68 10.80
C VAL A 128 15.45 77.95 12.06
N THR A 129 16.32 76.94 11.93
CA THR A 129 16.89 76.27 13.12
C THR A 129 18.34 75.79 12.96
N SER A 130 19.06 75.74 14.08
CA SER A 130 20.44 75.25 14.23
C SER A 130 20.49 73.72 14.09
N ALA A 131 21.50 73.20 13.39
CA ALA A 131 21.70 71.76 13.17
C ALA A 131 21.80 70.93 14.47
N GLN A 132 22.09 71.55 15.61
CA GLN A 132 22.23 70.88 16.91
C GLN A 132 20.92 70.52 17.63
N GLN A 133 19.77 71.10 17.26
CA GLN A 133 18.46 70.75 17.85
C GLN A 133 17.75 69.58 17.15
N ILE A 134 18.34 69.02 16.09
CA ILE A 134 17.71 68.02 15.22
C ILE A 134 18.20 66.60 15.52
N ASP A 135 19.34 66.44 16.19
CA ASP A 135 19.98 65.15 16.52
C ASP A 135 19.75 64.69 17.97
N GLU A 136 19.00 65.46 18.79
CA GLU A 136 18.47 65.05 20.10
C GLU A 136 17.02 64.52 19.97
#